data_AF-A0A5E4A146-F1
#
_entry.id   AF-A0A5E4A146-F1
#
_cell.length_a   1.000
_cell.length_b   1.000
_cell.length_c   1.000
_cell.angle_alpha   90.00
_cell.angle_beta   90.00
_cell.angle_gamma   90.00
#
_symmetry.space_group_name_H-M   'P 1'
#
loop_
_entity.id
_entity.type
_entity.pdbx_description
1 polymer ?
#
loop_
_entity_poly.entity_id
_entity_poly.type
_entity_poly.pdbx_seq_one_letter_code
_entity_poly.pdbx_strand_id
1 'polypeptide(L)'
;MFSWVSKDARRKKEPELFQTVAEGLRQLYAQKLLPLEEHYRFHEFHSPALEDADFDNKPMVLLVGQYSTGKTTFIRHLIEQDFPGMRIGPEPTTDSFIAVMHGPTEGVVPGNALVVDPRRPFRKLNAFGNAFLNRFMCAQLPNPVLDSISIIDTPGILSGEKQRISRGYDFAAVLEWFAERVDRIILLFDAHKLDISDEFSEVIKALKNHEDKIRVVLNKADQIETQQLMRVYGALMWSLGKIINTPEVVRVYIGSFWSHPLLIPDNRKLFEAEEQDLFKDIQSLPRNAALRKLNDLIKRARLAKVHAYIISSLKKEMPNVFGKESKKKELVNNLGEIYQKIEREHQISPGDFPSLRKMQELLQTQDFSKFQALKPKLLDTVDDMLANDIARLMVMVRQEESLMPSQAVKGGAFDGTMNGPFGHGYGEGAGEGIDDVEWVVGKDKPTYDEIFYTLSPVNGKITGANAKKEMVKSKLPNTVLGKIWKLADVDKDGLLDDEEFALANHLIKVKLEGHELPADLPPHLVPPSKRRHE
;
A
#
# COMPACT_ATOMS: atom_id res chain seq x y z
N MET A 1 -29.85 -4.04 -69.35
CA MET A 1 -28.46 -3.55 -69.34
C MET A 1 -28.07 -3.41 -67.88
N PHE A 2 -27.23 -4.32 -67.38
CA PHE A 2 -26.77 -4.35 -66.00
C PHE A 2 -25.84 -3.16 -65.71
N SER A 3 -25.96 -2.56 -64.52
CA SER A 3 -24.85 -1.88 -63.85
C SER A 3 -25.00 -2.09 -62.35
N TRP A 4 -24.18 -3.01 -61.87
CA TRP A 4 -23.90 -3.30 -60.46
C TRP A 4 -22.73 -2.39 -60.08
N VAL A 5 -22.89 -1.50 -59.11
CA VAL A 5 -21.74 -0.94 -58.36
C VAL A 5 -22.05 -1.08 -56.89
N SER A 6 -21.47 -2.13 -56.32
CA SER A 6 -21.33 -2.39 -54.90
C SER A 6 -20.84 -1.14 -54.17
N LYS A 7 -21.57 -0.74 -53.13
CA LYS A 7 -21.18 0.30 -52.17
C LYS A 7 -20.64 -0.29 -50.87
N ASP A 8 -19.99 -1.46 -50.97
CA ASP A 8 -19.23 -2.06 -49.89
C ASP A 8 -17.74 -2.12 -50.23
N ALA A 9 -16.92 -1.88 -49.20
CA ALA A 9 -15.45 -1.84 -49.17
C ALA A 9 -14.78 -0.52 -49.59
N ARG A 10 -14.86 0.51 -48.72
CA ARG A 10 -13.76 1.44 -48.37
C ARG A 10 -14.24 2.58 -47.44
N ARG A 11 -14.77 2.24 -46.27
CA ARG A 11 -14.54 3.09 -45.08
C ARG A 11 -13.30 2.52 -44.41
N LYS A 12 -12.12 3.02 -44.77
CA LYS A 12 -11.01 3.02 -43.82
C LYS A 12 -11.55 3.75 -42.60
N LYS A 13 -11.81 3.04 -41.49
CA LYS A 13 -12.11 3.68 -40.21
C LYS A 13 -10.98 4.67 -39.97
N GLU A 14 -11.28 5.97 -39.98
CA GLU A 14 -10.37 6.95 -39.43
C GLU A 14 -9.99 6.48 -38.02
N PRO A 15 -8.73 6.64 -37.58
CA PRO A 15 -8.37 6.28 -36.21
C PRO A 15 -9.28 7.06 -35.26
N GLU A 16 -10.06 6.36 -34.45
CA GLU A 16 -10.80 6.96 -33.34
C GLU A 16 -9.76 7.67 -32.46
N LEU A 17 -9.74 8.99 -32.52
CA LEU A 17 -8.89 9.85 -31.72
C LEU A 17 -9.57 10.03 -30.36
N PHE A 18 -9.11 9.30 -29.35
CA PHE A 18 -9.55 9.49 -27.96
C PHE A 18 -8.86 10.72 -27.35
N GLN A 19 -9.54 11.45 -26.47
CA GLN A 19 -8.91 12.59 -25.78
C GLN A 19 -8.06 12.16 -24.59
N THR A 20 -8.43 11.04 -23.94
CA THR A 20 -7.71 10.45 -22.81
C THR A 20 -7.71 8.92 -22.89
N VAL A 21 -6.77 8.26 -22.22
CA VAL A 21 -6.75 6.79 -22.10
C VAL A 21 -8.00 6.27 -21.38
N ALA A 22 -8.48 6.96 -20.33
CA ALA A 22 -9.69 6.56 -19.62
C ALA A 22 -10.92 6.51 -20.54
N GLU A 23 -11.07 7.51 -21.40
CA GLU A 23 -12.13 7.53 -22.42
C GLU A 23 -11.99 6.38 -23.41
N GLY A 24 -10.78 6.14 -23.92
CA GLY A 24 -10.51 5.04 -24.84
C GLY A 24 -10.81 3.67 -24.23
N LEU A 25 -10.40 3.42 -22.99
CA LEU A 25 -10.71 2.20 -22.25
C LEU A 25 -12.22 2.00 -22.06
N ARG A 26 -12.94 3.06 -21.68
CA ARG A 26 -14.40 3.04 -21.50
C ARG A 26 -15.11 2.70 -22.81
N GLN A 27 -14.72 3.31 -23.93
CA GLN A 27 -15.32 3.04 -25.23
C GLN A 27 -15.03 1.61 -25.70
N LEU A 28 -13.79 1.12 -25.57
CA LEU A 28 -13.46 -0.27 -25.90
C LEU A 28 -14.25 -1.26 -25.05
N TYR A 29 -14.37 -1.01 -23.73
CA TYR A 29 -15.18 -1.83 -22.86
C TYR A 29 -16.64 -1.89 -23.36
N ALA A 30 -17.29 -0.73 -23.51
CA ALA A 30 -18.70 -0.65 -23.86
C ALA A 30 -19.01 -1.25 -25.24
N GLN A 31 -18.13 -1.04 -26.23
CA GLN A 31 -18.40 -1.45 -27.61
C GLN A 31 -17.94 -2.88 -27.93
N LYS A 32 -16.85 -3.35 -27.30
CA LYS A 32 -16.20 -4.61 -27.68
C LYS A 32 -16.33 -5.70 -26.62
N LEU A 33 -16.18 -5.37 -25.34
CA LEU A 33 -16.18 -6.38 -24.26
C LEU A 33 -17.56 -6.60 -23.64
N LEU A 34 -18.28 -5.53 -23.29
CA LEU A 34 -19.59 -5.59 -22.64
C LEU A 34 -20.61 -6.46 -23.42
N PRO A 35 -20.71 -6.40 -24.76
CA PRO A 35 -21.63 -7.27 -25.50
C PRO A 35 -21.32 -8.77 -25.35
N LEU A 36 -20.04 -9.14 -25.18
CA LEU A 36 -19.63 -10.51 -24.88
C LEU A 36 -20.05 -10.89 -23.45
N GLU A 37 -19.79 -10.01 -22.49
CA GLU A 37 -20.12 -10.21 -21.07
C GLU A 37 -21.63 -10.42 -20.87
N GLU A 38 -22.46 -9.56 -21.45
CA GLU A 38 -23.92 -9.65 -21.38
C GLU A 38 -24.44 -10.91 -22.07
N HIS A 39 -23.92 -11.23 -23.26
CA HIS A 39 -24.41 -12.36 -24.04
C HIS A 39 -24.22 -13.71 -23.33
N TYR A 40 -23.10 -13.89 -22.62
CA TYR A 40 -22.80 -15.10 -21.87
C TYR A 40 -23.00 -14.97 -20.36
N ARG A 41 -23.74 -13.93 -19.92
CA ARG A 41 -24.12 -13.72 -18.51
C ARG A 41 -22.94 -13.69 -17.55
N PHE A 42 -21.82 -13.11 -17.99
CA PHE A 42 -20.59 -13.02 -17.22
C PHE A 42 -20.80 -12.48 -15.80
N HIS A 43 -21.68 -11.49 -15.66
CA HIS A 43 -21.98 -10.82 -14.38
C HIS A 43 -22.69 -11.70 -13.34
N GLU A 44 -23.30 -12.82 -13.76
CA GLU A 44 -23.92 -13.77 -12.84
C GLU A 44 -22.89 -14.72 -12.20
N PHE A 45 -21.66 -14.76 -12.71
CA PHE A 45 -20.62 -15.69 -12.29
C PHE A 45 -19.39 -15.02 -11.70
N HIS A 46 -18.93 -13.93 -12.33
CA HIS A 46 -17.63 -13.33 -12.01
C HIS A 46 -17.82 -11.97 -11.38
N SER A 47 -17.84 -10.92 -12.20
CA SER A 47 -17.92 -9.55 -11.72
C SER A 47 -18.93 -8.73 -12.54
N PRO A 48 -19.57 -7.73 -11.91
CA PRO A 48 -20.62 -6.94 -12.56
C PRO A 48 -20.07 -5.99 -13.63
N ALA A 49 -20.96 -5.51 -14.52
CA ALA A 49 -20.63 -4.66 -15.68
C ALA A 49 -19.99 -3.34 -15.27
N LEU A 50 -18.82 -2.96 -15.78
CA LEU A 50 -18.13 -1.73 -15.39
C LEU A 50 -18.98 -0.48 -15.70
N GLU A 51 -18.93 0.49 -14.80
CA GLU A 51 -19.58 1.79 -14.93
C GLU A 51 -18.55 2.89 -15.23
N ASP A 52 -18.99 4.06 -15.70
CA ASP A 52 -18.08 5.18 -16.03
C ASP A 52 -17.15 5.55 -14.86
N ALA A 53 -17.67 5.49 -13.63
CA ALA A 53 -16.90 5.73 -12.41
C ALA A 53 -15.73 4.74 -12.21
N ASP A 54 -15.78 3.52 -12.77
CA ASP A 54 -14.69 2.56 -12.72
C ASP A 54 -13.50 2.98 -13.62
N PHE A 55 -13.74 3.85 -14.61
CA PHE A 55 -12.70 4.37 -15.51
C PHE A 55 -12.17 5.74 -15.08
N ASP A 56 -13.00 6.55 -14.44
CA ASP A 56 -12.67 7.93 -14.04
C ASP A 56 -12.15 8.04 -12.60
N ASN A 57 -12.21 6.95 -11.81
CA ASN A 57 -11.75 6.95 -10.42
C ASN A 57 -10.25 7.25 -10.28
N LYS A 58 -9.91 7.93 -9.18
CA LYS A 58 -8.54 8.06 -8.71
C LYS A 58 -8.01 6.69 -8.24
N PRO A 59 -6.68 6.47 -8.28
CA PRO A 59 -6.10 5.25 -7.75
C PRO A 59 -6.51 5.02 -6.30
N MET A 60 -6.79 3.76 -5.96
CA MET A 60 -7.19 3.38 -4.61
C MET A 60 -6.13 2.52 -3.93
N VAL A 61 -5.88 2.78 -2.65
CA VAL A 61 -5.01 1.98 -1.77
C VAL A 61 -5.87 1.30 -0.72
N LEU A 62 -5.88 -0.02 -0.69
CA LEU A 62 -6.61 -0.84 0.29
C LEU A 62 -5.68 -1.24 1.44
N LEU A 63 -6.06 -0.94 2.68
CA LEU A 63 -5.30 -1.35 3.87
C LEU A 63 -5.96 -2.55 4.54
N VAL A 64 -5.28 -3.69 4.59
CA VAL A 64 -5.80 -4.92 5.20
C VAL A 64 -4.86 -5.36 6.32
N GLY A 65 -5.40 -5.84 7.43
CA GLY A 65 -4.59 -6.34 8.52
C GLY A 65 -5.41 -6.65 9.76
N GLN A 66 -4.81 -7.41 10.66
CA GLN A 66 -5.46 -7.78 11.92
C GLN A 66 -5.75 -6.58 12.82
N TYR A 67 -6.45 -6.85 13.91
CA TYR A 67 -6.74 -5.85 14.91
C TYR A 67 -5.46 -5.21 15.48
N SER A 68 -5.48 -3.89 15.72
CA SER A 68 -4.36 -3.13 16.30
C SER A 68 -3.05 -3.08 15.49
N THR A 69 -3.01 -3.53 14.23
CA THR A 69 -1.79 -3.45 13.39
C THR A 69 -1.43 -2.03 12.93
N GLY A 70 -2.28 -1.04 13.20
CA GLY A 70 -2.01 0.37 12.92
C GLY A 70 -2.52 0.90 11.58
N LYS A 71 -3.52 0.27 10.95
CA LYS A 71 -4.12 0.73 9.67
C LYS A 71 -4.59 2.19 9.71
N THR A 72 -5.47 2.54 10.64
CA THR A 72 -6.00 3.90 10.78
C THR A 72 -4.89 4.90 11.11
N THR A 73 -3.91 4.52 11.94
CA THR A 73 -2.72 5.33 12.25
C THR A 73 -1.84 5.54 11.01
N PHE A 74 -1.67 4.52 10.18
CA PHE A 74 -0.92 4.59 8.94
C PHE A 74 -1.56 5.57 7.95
N ILE A 75 -2.90 5.58 7.83
CA ILE A 75 -3.61 6.59 7.01
C ILE A 75 -3.36 7.99 7.53
N ARG A 76 -3.56 8.19 8.84
CA ARG A 76 -3.33 9.48 9.51
C ARG A 76 -1.90 9.97 9.29
N HIS A 77 -0.93 9.06 9.36
CA HIS A 77 0.48 9.34 9.09
C HIS A 77 0.69 9.78 7.64
N LEU A 78 0.17 9.03 6.67
CA LEU A 78 0.31 9.37 5.25
C LEU A 78 -0.25 10.74 4.89
N ILE A 79 -1.44 11.07 5.41
CA ILE A 79 -2.12 12.34 5.08
C ILE A 79 -1.74 13.48 6.03
N GLU A 80 -0.95 13.20 7.06
CA GLU A 80 -0.57 14.09 8.18
C GLU A 80 -1.74 14.85 8.80
N GLN A 81 -2.90 14.21 8.85
CA GLN A 81 -4.16 14.83 9.26
C GLN A 81 -5.10 13.77 9.84
N ASP A 82 -5.91 14.18 10.81
CA ASP A 82 -7.05 13.39 11.27
C ASP A 82 -8.15 13.41 10.20
N PHE A 83 -8.93 12.35 10.09
CA PHE A 83 -10.04 12.26 9.13
C PHE A 83 -11.36 11.87 9.79
N PRO A 84 -12.50 12.31 9.25
CA PRO A 84 -13.81 12.03 9.83
C PRO A 84 -14.10 10.55 10.02
N GLY A 85 -14.65 10.20 11.17
CA GLY A 85 -15.00 8.81 11.49
C GLY A 85 -13.82 7.93 11.89
N MET A 86 -12.58 8.45 11.90
CA MET A 86 -11.44 7.69 12.42
C MET A 86 -11.61 7.39 13.90
N ARG A 87 -11.18 6.19 14.32
CA ARG A 87 -11.10 5.79 15.73
C ARG A 87 -9.79 5.05 15.94
N ILE A 88 -8.92 5.60 16.79
CA ILE A 88 -7.65 4.96 17.17
C ILE A 88 -7.75 4.58 18.64
N GLY A 89 -7.61 3.29 18.95
CA GLY A 89 -7.59 2.81 20.33
C GLY A 89 -7.13 1.37 20.47
N PRO A 90 -6.71 0.95 21.68
CA PRO A 90 -6.18 -0.38 21.96
C PRO A 90 -7.25 -1.49 21.89
N GLU A 91 -8.53 -1.15 22.03
CA GLU A 91 -9.70 -2.06 21.94
C GLU A 91 -10.40 -1.94 20.58
N PRO A 92 -11.04 -3.00 20.03
CA PRO A 92 -11.77 -3.00 18.75
C PRO A 92 -12.48 -1.69 18.36
N THR A 93 -11.77 -0.79 17.67
CA THR A 93 -12.20 0.60 17.43
C THR A 93 -12.83 0.80 16.07
N THR A 94 -12.18 0.30 15.00
CA THR A 94 -12.68 0.36 13.63
C THR A 94 -13.39 -0.95 13.26
N ASP A 95 -14.73 -0.90 13.23
CA ASP A 95 -15.61 -2.02 12.87
C ASP A 95 -16.22 -1.90 11.46
N SER A 96 -15.88 -0.82 10.76
CA SER A 96 -16.47 -0.38 9.50
C SER A 96 -15.41 -0.13 8.43
N PHE A 97 -15.78 -0.31 7.16
CA PHE A 97 -14.99 0.10 6.02
C PHE A 97 -15.10 1.62 5.85
N ILE A 98 -13.97 2.31 5.69
CA ILE A 98 -13.92 3.76 5.54
C ILE A 98 -13.21 4.10 4.24
N ALA A 99 -13.96 4.62 3.26
CA ALA A 99 -13.39 5.21 2.05
C ALA A 99 -12.96 6.65 2.34
N VAL A 100 -11.67 6.87 2.60
CA VAL A 100 -11.06 8.18 2.81
C VAL A 100 -10.77 8.80 1.44
N MET A 101 -11.50 9.85 1.09
CA MET A 101 -11.48 10.46 -0.23
C MET A 101 -11.43 11.99 -0.12
N HIS A 102 -11.00 12.65 -1.20
CA HIS A 102 -11.09 14.10 -1.26
C HIS A 102 -12.56 14.56 -1.25
N GLY A 103 -12.82 15.63 -0.50
CA GLY A 103 -14.02 16.44 -0.62
C GLY A 103 -13.71 17.90 -0.30
N PRO A 104 -14.53 18.85 -0.81
CA PRO A 104 -14.31 20.27 -0.58
C PRO A 104 -14.51 20.68 0.89
N THR A 105 -15.25 19.86 1.65
CA THR A 105 -15.56 20.08 3.06
C THR A 105 -15.36 18.79 3.83
N GLU A 106 -14.97 18.92 5.08
CA GLU A 106 -14.87 17.80 6.00
C GLU A 106 -16.26 17.22 6.30
N GLY A 107 -16.41 15.89 6.18
CA GLY A 107 -17.68 15.23 6.44
C GLY A 107 -17.67 13.73 6.24
N VAL A 108 -18.79 13.10 6.59
CA VAL A 108 -19.03 11.66 6.44
C VAL A 108 -20.26 11.44 5.60
N VAL A 109 -20.15 10.54 4.62
CA VAL A 109 -21.28 10.02 3.85
C VAL A 109 -21.53 8.56 4.22
N PRO A 110 -22.70 8.20 4.79
CA PRO A 110 -23.04 6.81 5.11
C PRO A 110 -23.11 5.92 3.86
N GLY A 111 -22.81 4.63 4.00
CA GLY A 111 -22.76 3.66 2.91
C GLY A 111 -24.04 3.60 2.08
N ASN A 112 -25.22 3.64 2.71
CA ASN A 112 -26.52 3.62 2.02
C ASN A 112 -26.68 4.83 1.07
N ALA A 113 -26.14 5.99 1.43
CA ALA A 113 -26.15 7.18 0.58
C ALA A 113 -25.02 7.14 -0.46
N LEU A 114 -23.89 6.52 -0.13
CA LEU A 114 -22.73 6.43 -1.00
C LEU A 114 -22.98 5.52 -2.21
N VAL A 115 -23.70 4.41 -2.03
CA VAL A 115 -23.99 3.46 -3.12
C VAL A 115 -25.04 3.96 -4.11
N VAL A 116 -25.68 5.10 -3.87
CA VAL A 116 -26.61 5.72 -4.83
C VAL A 116 -25.96 6.85 -5.65
N ASP A 117 -24.73 7.25 -5.34
CA ASP A 117 -24.01 8.29 -6.09
C ASP A 117 -23.36 7.70 -7.36
N PRO A 118 -23.82 8.04 -8.58
CA PRO A 118 -23.25 7.51 -9.82
C PRO A 118 -21.83 8.01 -10.11
N ARG A 119 -21.37 9.05 -9.39
CA ARG A 119 -20.01 9.59 -9.53
C ARG A 119 -18.98 8.83 -8.70
N ARG A 120 -19.41 7.84 -7.91
CA ARG A 120 -18.55 7.07 -7.01
C ARG A 120 -18.52 5.60 -7.44
N PRO A 121 -17.37 4.92 -7.35
CA PRO A 121 -17.22 3.54 -7.83
C PRO A 121 -17.84 2.50 -6.88
N PHE A 122 -18.74 2.91 -5.98
CA PHE A 122 -19.22 2.06 -4.88
C PHE A 122 -20.63 1.51 -5.07
N ARG A 123 -21.35 1.91 -6.12
CA ARG A 123 -22.76 1.54 -6.34
C ARG A 123 -23.02 0.04 -6.22
N LYS A 124 -22.09 -0.77 -6.71
CA LYS A 124 -22.23 -2.23 -6.74
C LYS A 124 -22.04 -2.90 -5.39
N LEU A 125 -21.53 -2.19 -4.40
CA LEU A 125 -21.49 -2.68 -3.02
C LEU A 125 -22.89 -2.87 -2.43
N ASN A 126 -23.93 -2.34 -3.06
CA ASN A 126 -25.32 -2.61 -2.68
C ASN A 126 -25.65 -4.12 -2.68
N ALA A 127 -24.94 -4.93 -3.47
CA ALA A 127 -25.11 -6.39 -3.50
C ALA A 127 -24.78 -7.08 -2.16
N PHE A 128 -23.93 -6.49 -1.32
CA PHE A 128 -23.60 -7.02 0.01
C PHE A 128 -24.67 -6.72 1.07
N GLY A 129 -25.69 -5.93 0.72
CA GLY A 129 -26.87 -5.68 1.54
C GLY A 129 -26.65 -4.75 2.74
N ASN A 130 -27.75 -4.46 3.45
CA ASN A 130 -27.79 -3.46 4.51
C ASN A 130 -26.82 -3.71 5.67
N ALA A 131 -26.53 -4.98 6.00
CA ALA A 131 -25.60 -5.32 7.07
C ALA A 131 -24.18 -4.79 6.79
N PHE A 132 -23.74 -4.89 5.54
CA PHE A 132 -22.48 -4.30 5.09
C PHE A 132 -22.59 -2.77 4.97
N LEU A 133 -23.63 -2.25 4.31
CA LEU A 133 -23.74 -0.82 4.04
C LEU A 133 -23.82 0.06 5.30
N ASN A 134 -24.41 -0.47 6.38
CA ASN A 134 -24.40 0.19 7.70
C ASN A 134 -23.00 0.26 8.34
N ARG A 135 -22.05 -0.55 7.86
CA ARG A 135 -20.65 -0.61 8.28
C ARG A 135 -19.71 -0.19 7.14
N PHE A 136 -20.22 0.63 6.23
CA PHE A 136 -19.44 1.26 5.18
C PHE A 136 -19.73 2.75 5.19
N MET A 137 -18.70 3.56 5.05
CA MET A 137 -18.82 5.02 5.03
C MET A 137 -17.73 5.63 4.16
N CYS A 138 -17.96 6.84 3.68
CA CYS A 138 -16.93 7.66 3.04
C CYS A 138 -16.60 8.86 3.92
N ALA A 139 -15.34 8.96 4.32
CA ALA A 139 -14.79 10.13 4.99
C ALA A 139 -14.25 11.07 3.91
N GLN A 140 -14.74 12.30 3.89
CA GLN A 140 -14.36 13.32 2.92
C GLN A 140 -13.71 14.47 3.63
N LEU A 141 -12.59 14.96 3.09
CA LEU A 141 -11.88 16.12 3.61
C LEU A 141 -10.99 16.75 2.52
N PRO A 142 -10.73 18.05 2.59
CA PRO A 142 -9.77 18.70 1.70
C PRO A 142 -8.36 18.33 2.16
N ASN A 143 -7.65 17.52 1.37
CA ASN A 143 -6.27 17.15 1.64
C ASN A 143 -5.52 16.90 0.31
N PRO A 144 -4.29 17.44 0.13
CA PRO A 144 -3.52 17.29 -1.12
C PRO A 144 -3.18 15.85 -1.50
N VAL A 145 -3.01 14.94 -0.53
CA VAL A 145 -2.78 13.52 -0.81
C VAL A 145 -4.02 12.92 -1.50
N LEU A 146 -5.19 13.29 -0.99
CA LEU A 146 -6.48 12.79 -1.48
C LEU A 146 -6.88 13.42 -2.83
N ASP A 147 -6.21 14.49 -3.25
CA ASP A 147 -6.32 15.02 -4.61
C ASP A 147 -5.80 14.02 -5.65
N SER A 148 -4.82 13.20 -5.28
CA SER A 148 -4.17 12.26 -6.19
C SER A 148 -4.59 10.81 -6.00
N ILE A 149 -4.93 10.39 -4.78
CA ILE A 149 -5.32 9.00 -4.46
C ILE A 149 -6.54 8.95 -3.54
N SER A 150 -7.10 7.76 -3.34
CA SER A 150 -8.09 7.49 -2.29
C SER A 150 -7.64 6.28 -1.48
N ILE A 151 -7.98 6.24 -0.19
CA ILE A 151 -7.51 5.19 0.72
C ILE A 151 -8.72 4.50 1.33
N ILE A 152 -8.72 3.18 1.36
CA ILE A 152 -9.76 2.36 1.97
C ILE A 152 -9.20 1.75 3.26
N ASP A 153 -9.69 2.23 4.40
CA ASP A 153 -9.47 1.59 5.70
C ASP A 153 -10.45 0.42 5.85
N THR A 154 -9.95 -0.73 6.30
CA THR A 154 -10.79 -1.92 6.53
C THR A 154 -10.93 -2.19 8.02
N PRO A 155 -12.04 -2.81 8.46
CA PRO A 155 -12.14 -3.37 9.79
C PRO A 155 -10.94 -4.26 10.13
N GLY A 156 -10.53 -4.27 11.40
CA GLY A 156 -9.49 -5.19 11.86
C GLY A 156 -9.94 -6.65 11.76
N ILE A 157 -9.11 -7.49 11.13
CA ILE A 157 -9.34 -8.93 11.10
C ILE A 157 -9.14 -9.48 12.52
N LEU A 158 -10.13 -10.23 12.98
CA LEU A 158 -10.20 -10.72 14.35
C LEU A 158 -9.50 -12.08 14.44
N SER A 159 -8.83 -12.34 15.56
CA SER A 159 -8.23 -13.65 15.84
C SER A 159 -9.24 -14.56 16.55
N GLY A 160 -9.71 -15.60 15.84
CA GLY A 160 -10.50 -16.70 16.43
C GLY A 160 -11.93 -16.87 15.92
N GLU A 161 -12.40 -18.12 15.85
CA GLU A 161 -13.66 -18.53 15.20
C GLU A 161 -14.93 -17.90 15.80
N LYS A 162 -14.96 -17.62 17.11
CA LYS A 162 -16.16 -17.08 17.78
C LYS A 162 -16.53 -15.67 17.31
N GLN A 163 -15.58 -14.94 16.71
CA GLN A 163 -15.79 -13.57 16.23
C GLN A 163 -16.16 -13.50 14.73
N ARG A 164 -15.95 -14.58 13.97
CA ARG A 164 -16.36 -14.70 12.55
C ARG A 164 -17.88 -14.57 12.36
N ILE A 165 -18.66 -15.02 13.33
CA ILE A 165 -20.13 -15.14 13.24
C ILE A 165 -20.85 -13.78 13.36
N SER A 166 -20.15 -12.69 13.69
CA SER A 166 -20.79 -11.43 14.14
C SER A 166 -20.81 -10.26 13.13
N ARG A 167 -20.29 -10.40 11.89
CA ARG A 167 -20.25 -9.28 10.93
C ARG A 167 -21.55 -9.09 10.14
N GLY A 168 -22.27 -10.17 9.85
CA GLY A 168 -23.53 -10.12 9.08
C GLY A 168 -23.34 -9.91 7.57
N TYR A 169 -22.11 -9.99 7.06
CA TYR A 169 -21.77 -9.96 5.65
C TYR A 169 -20.49 -10.77 5.39
N ASP A 170 -20.27 -11.19 4.15
CA ASP A 170 -19.07 -11.92 3.73
C ASP A 170 -17.88 -10.94 3.58
N PHE A 171 -16.99 -10.94 4.57
CA PHE A 171 -15.85 -10.05 4.60
C PHE A 171 -14.79 -10.36 3.53
N ALA A 172 -14.56 -11.64 3.24
CA ALA A 172 -13.58 -12.05 2.24
C ALA A 172 -14.05 -11.65 0.84
N ALA A 173 -15.34 -11.83 0.55
CA ALA A 173 -15.93 -11.41 -0.73
C ALA A 173 -15.90 -9.89 -0.92
N VAL A 174 -16.12 -9.10 0.13
CA VAL A 174 -15.97 -7.63 0.07
C VAL A 174 -14.52 -7.23 -0.25
N LEU A 175 -13.54 -7.88 0.38
CA LEU A 175 -12.12 -7.60 0.10
C LEU A 175 -11.71 -8.04 -1.31
N GLU A 176 -12.20 -9.19 -1.80
CA GLU A 176 -12.04 -9.62 -3.20
C GLU A 176 -12.60 -8.55 -4.15
N TRP A 177 -13.80 -8.02 -3.86
CA TRP A 177 -14.41 -6.95 -4.65
C TRP A 177 -13.57 -5.66 -4.71
N PHE A 178 -12.96 -5.26 -3.58
CA PHE A 178 -12.04 -4.12 -3.56
C PHE A 178 -10.74 -4.44 -4.30
N ALA A 179 -10.18 -5.64 -4.15
CA ALA A 179 -8.94 -6.08 -4.79
C ALA A 179 -8.99 -5.99 -6.32
N GLU A 180 -10.16 -6.27 -6.90
CA GLU A 180 -10.41 -6.08 -8.33
C GLU A 180 -10.27 -4.63 -8.79
N ARG A 181 -10.51 -3.65 -7.91
CA ARG A 181 -10.67 -2.22 -8.26
C ARG A 181 -9.58 -1.31 -7.72
N VAL A 182 -8.84 -1.75 -6.71
CA VAL A 182 -7.73 -0.98 -6.14
C VAL A 182 -6.45 -1.15 -6.95
N ASP A 183 -5.56 -0.19 -6.82
CA ASP A 183 -4.25 -0.18 -7.47
C ASP A 183 -3.18 -0.83 -6.60
N ARG A 184 -3.40 -0.79 -5.28
CA ARG A 184 -2.43 -1.23 -4.29
C ARG A 184 -3.16 -1.81 -3.08
N ILE A 185 -2.65 -2.93 -2.58
CA ILE A 185 -3.14 -3.58 -1.37
C ILE A 185 -1.97 -3.61 -0.38
N ILE A 186 -2.13 -2.96 0.76
CA ILE A 186 -1.12 -2.94 1.81
C ILE A 186 -1.58 -3.88 2.93
N LEU A 187 -0.83 -4.96 3.13
CA LEU A 187 -1.04 -5.93 4.22
C LEU A 187 -0.20 -5.51 5.44
N LEU A 188 -0.84 -5.10 6.52
CA LEU A 188 -0.16 -4.64 7.74
C LEU A 188 -0.06 -5.77 8.77
N PHE A 189 1.16 -5.98 9.26
CA PHE A 189 1.51 -6.86 10.37
C PHE A 189 2.16 -6.06 11.50
N ASP A 190 1.94 -6.49 12.73
CA ASP A 190 2.57 -5.89 13.92
C ASP A 190 3.81 -6.70 14.30
N ALA A 191 4.97 -6.07 14.35
CA ALA A 191 6.23 -6.74 14.66
C ALA A 191 6.29 -7.26 16.10
N HIS A 192 5.60 -6.60 17.04
CA HIS A 192 5.55 -7.02 18.44
C HIS A 192 4.58 -8.19 18.64
N LYS A 193 3.50 -8.27 17.85
CA LYS A 193 2.46 -9.32 17.93
C LYS A 193 2.22 -9.97 16.58
N LEU A 194 3.26 -10.60 16.02
CA LEU A 194 3.12 -11.32 14.77
C LEU A 194 2.25 -12.56 14.98
N ASP A 195 1.03 -12.46 14.47
CA ASP A 195 0.09 -13.57 14.34
C ASP A 195 -0.49 -13.51 12.93
N ILE A 196 -0.82 -14.67 12.36
CA ILE A 196 -1.56 -14.80 11.11
C ILE A 196 -2.69 -15.77 11.36
N SER A 197 -3.83 -15.24 11.79
CA SER A 197 -5.02 -16.04 12.04
C SER A 197 -5.51 -16.76 10.79
N ASP A 198 -6.30 -17.82 10.98
CA ASP A 198 -6.92 -18.56 9.88
C ASP A 198 -7.81 -17.67 9.01
N GLU A 199 -8.51 -16.69 9.62
CA GLU A 199 -9.34 -15.73 8.90
C GLU A 199 -8.47 -14.79 8.04
N PHE A 200 -7.34 -14.33 8.57
CA PHE A 200 -6.44 -13.50 7.78
C PHE A 200 -5.81 -14.31 6.63
N SER A 201 -5.47 -15.57 6.87
CA SER A 201 -4.99 -16.50 5.84
C SER A 201 -6.03 -16.72 4.73
N GLU A 202 -7.31 -16.84 5.09
CA GLU A 202 -8.42 -16.95 4.13
C GLU A 202 -8.57 -15.68 3.28
N VAL A 203 -8.49 -14.51 3.92
CA VAL A 203 -8.48 -13.22 3.23
C VAL A 203 -7.30 -13.12 2.26
N ILE A 204 -6.08 -13.44 2.68
CA ILE A 204 -4.90 -13.39 1.79
C ILE A 204 -5.08 -14.35 0.60
N LYS A 205 -5.67 -15.54 0.82
CA LYS A 205 -6.00 -16.47 -0.26
C LYS A 205 -7.04 -15.93 -1.23
N ALA A 206 -8.01 -15.14 -0.76
CA ALA A 206 -8.97 -14.46 -1.63
C ALA A 206 -8.28 -13.41 -2.53
N LEU A 207 -7.14 -12.86 -2.09
CA LEU A 207 -6.34 -11.87 -2.83
C LEU A 207 -5.32 -12.48 -3.80
N LYS A 208 -5.23 -13.82 -3.91
CA LYS A 208 -4.16 -14.52 -4.65
C LYS A 208 -4.02 -14.09 -6.12
N ASN A 209 -5.11 -13.68 -6.77
CA ASN A 209 -5.11 -13.26 -8.19
C ASN A 209 -4.67 -11.79 -8.37
N HIS A 210 -4.34 -11.11 -7.28
CA HIS A 210 -3.97 -9.70 -7.22
C HIS A 210 -2.63 -9.51 -6.50
N GLU A 211 -1.78 -10.53 -6.50
CA GLU A 211 -0.47 -10.55 -5.83
C GLU A 211 0.47 -9.43 -6.32
N ASP A 212 0.38 -9.03 -7.59
CA ASP A 212 1.13 -7.90 -8.16
C ASP A 212 0.78 -6.54 -7.49
N LYS A 213 -0.44 -6.46 -6.93
CA LYS A 213 -0.93 -5.28 -6.20
C LYS A 213 -0.52 -5.30 -4.73
N ILE A 214 -0.05 -6.42 -4.19
CA ILE A 214 0.24 -6.57 -2.76
C ILE A 214 1.58 -5.94 -2.38
N ARG A 215 1.59 -5.22 -1.27
CA ARG A 215 2.76 -4.78 -0.51
C ARG A 215 2.55 -5.17 0.94
N VAL A 216 3.59 -5.64 1.60
CA VAL A 216 3.50 -6.05 3.00
C VAL A 216 4.22 -4.98 3.84
N VAL A 217 3.62 -4.59 4.96
CA VAL A 217 4.22 -3.66 5.91
C VAL A 217 4.35 -4.36 7.26
N LEU A 218 5.58 -4.50 7.74
CA LEU A 218 5.89 -4.95 9.09
C LEU A 218 6.02 -3.70 9.97
N ASN A 219 4.90 -3.32 10.57
CA ASN A 219 4.73 -2.10 11.35
C ASN A 219 5.20 -2.28 12.80
N LYS A 220 5.43 -1.17 13.51
CA LYS A 220 5.88 -1.13 14.92
C LYS A 220 7.21 -1.86 15.14
N ALA A 221 8.08 -1.86 14.13
CA ALA A 221 9.37 -2.54 14.18
C ALA A 221 10.33 -1.94 15.23
N ASP A 222 10.11 -0.67 15.61
CA ASP A 222 10.85 0.02 16.67
C ASP A 222 10.56 -0.48 18.09
N GLN A 223 9.54 -1.33 18.29
CA GLN A 223 9.15 -1.85 19.60
C GLN A 223 9.91 -3.12 20.02
N ILE A 224 10.78 -3.63 19.13
CA ILE A 224 11.54 -4.86 19.35
C ILE A 224 13.01 -4.68 18.96
N GLU A 225 13.89 -5.41 19.63
CA GLU A 225 15.32 -5.39 19.34
C GLU A 225 15.65 -5.98 17.96
N THR A 226 16.79 -5.60 17.39
CA THR A 226 17.24 -6.03 16.05
C THR A 226 17.21 -7.55 15.86
N GLN A 227 17.66 -8.33 16.85
CA GLN A 227 17.64 -9.80 16.74
C GLN A 227 16.21 -10.37 16.71
N GLN A 228 15.31 -9.81 17.53
CA GLN A 228 13.89 -10.18 17.54
C GLN A 228 13.25 -9.82 16.20
N LEU A 229 13.56 -8.64 15.65
CA LEU A 229 13.06 -8.17 14.37
C LEU A 229 13.42 -9.13 13.23
N MET A 230 14.66 -9.62 13.18
CA MET A 230 15.07 -10.61 12.16
C MET A 230 14.31 -11.92 12.28
N ARG A 231 14.01 -12.38 13.50
CA ARG A 231 13.21 -13.61 13.73
C ARG A 231 11.76 -13.42 13.29
N VAL A 232 11.15 -12.29 13.64
CA VAL A 232 9.77 -11.93 13.26
C VAL A 232 9.65 -11.80 11.74
N TYR A 233 10.59 -11.11 11.11
CA TYR A 233 10.66 -10.98 9.66
C TYR A 233 10.76 -12.35 8.96
N GLY A 234 11.66 -13.23 9.43
CA GLY A 234 11.79 -14.58 8.89
C GLY A 234 10.52 -15.42 9.05
N ALA A 235 9.85 -15.33 10.21
CA ALA A 235 8.58 -16.02 10.47
C ALA A 235 7.45 -15.51 9.57
N LEU A 236 7.36 -14.19 9.34
CA LEU A 236 6.39 -13.58 8.44
C LEU A 236 6.58 -14.09 7.00
N MET A 237 7.82 -14.02 6.49
CA MET A 237 8.14 -14.46 5.13
C MET A 237 7.84 -15.95 4.91
N TRP A 238 8.21 -16.79 5.88
CA TRP A 238 7.89 -18.22 5.85
C TRP A 238 6.39 -18.48 5.80
N SER A 239 5.60 -17.71 6.55
CA SER A 239 4.16 -17.88 6.62
C SER A 239 3.47 -17.37 5.35
N LEU A 240 3.88 -16.21 4.83
CA LEU A 240 3.38 -15.67 3.57
C LEU A 240 3.71 -16.58 2.38
N GLY A 241 4.92 -17.15 2.33
CA GLY A 241 5.31 -18.10 1.29
C GLY A 241 4.39 -19.31 1.21
N LYS A 242 3.90 -19.81 2.35
CA LYS A 242 2.92 -20.91 2.40
C LYS A 242 1.52 -20.50 1.96
N ILE A 243 1.12 -19.25 2.21
CA ILE A 243 -0.26 -18.80 2.00
C ILE A 243 -0.46 -18.30 0.57
N ILE A 244 0.45 -17.45 0.06
CA ILE A 244 0.35 -16.86 -1.28
C ILE A 244 0.69 -17.91 -2.34
N ASN A 245 1.64 -18.83 -2.04
CA ASN A 245 1.99 -19.96 -2.89
C ASN A 245 2.38 -19.54 -4.32
N THR A 246 3.18 -18.48 -4.42
CA THR A 246 3.76 -17.97 -5.65
C THR A 246 5.29 -18.04 -5.55
N PRO A 247 6.02 -18.30 -6.66
CA PRO A 247 7.48 -18.29 -6.64
C PRO A 247 8.06 -16.88 -6.42
N GLU A 248 7.27 -15.83 -6.63
CA GLU A 248 7.69 -14.44 -6.47
C GLU A 248 7.66 -14.01 -4.99
N VAL A 249 8.77 -13.44 -4.52
CA VAL A 249 8.87 -12.98 -3.13
C VAL A 249 8.20 -11.61 -3.00
N VAL A 250 7.20 -11.51 -2.12
CA VAL A 250 6.52 -10.23 -1.84
C VAL A 250 7.45 -9.26 -1.10
N ARG A 251 7.50 -8.01 -1.57
CA ARG A 251 8.22 -6.92 -0.90
C ARG A 251 7.57 -6.58 0.45
N VAL A 252 8.36 -6.68 1.51
CA VAL A 252 7.99 -6.27 2.87
C VAL A 252 8.70 -4.96 3.20
N TYR A 253 7.97 -3.95 3.67
CA TYR A 253 8.50 -2.69 4.18
C TYR A 253 8.54 -2.73 5.70
N ILE A 254 9.71 -2.50 6.30
CA ILE A 254 9.91 -2.61 7.74
C ILE A 254 9.99 -1.21 8.36
N GLY A 255 9.16 -0.90 9.35
CA GLY A 255 9.22 0.40 10.00
C GLY A 255 8.12 0.64 11.03
N SER A 256 8.01 1.89 11.45
CA SER A 256 6.96 2.35 12.38
C SER A 256 6.32 3.60 11.80
N PHE A 257 5.16 3.40 11.18
CA PHE A 257 4.49 4.40 10.34
C PHE A 257 3.54 5.27 11.18
N TRP A 258 4.15 6.10 12.01
CA TRP A 258 3.50 7.08 12.87
C TRP A 258 4.42 8.28 13.13
N SER A 259 3.87 9.34 13.70
CA SER A 259 4.62 10.56 13.99
C SER A 259 5.27 10.57 15.39
N HIS A 260 5.28 9.43 16.09
CA HIS A 260 5.85 9.33 17.44
C HIS A 260 7.34 8.93 17.41
N PRO A 261 8.14 9.37 18.39
CA PRO A 261 9.55 8.96 18.50
C PRO A 261 9.71 7.44 18.55
N LEU A 262 10.81 6.93 17.96
CA LEU A 262 11.16 5.52 18.00
C LEU A 262 11.45 5.08 19.43
N LEU A 263 10.90 3.93 19.84
CA LEU A 263 11.24 3.32 21.14
C LEU A 263 12.66 2.77 21.14
N ILE A 264 13.04 2.01 20.10
CA ILE A 264 14.38 1.46 19.90
C ILE A 264 14.94 2.01 18.57
N PRO A 265 15.90 2.94 18.59
CA PRO A 265 16.36 3.64 17.39
C PRO A 265 17.44 2.89 16.59
N ASP A 266 17.89 1.71 17.03
CA ASP A 266 19.01 0.96 16.45
C ASP A 266 18.91 0.76 14.92
N ASN A 267 17.70 0.52 14.41
CA ASN A 267 17.44 0.27 12.99
C ASN A 267 16.82 1.47 12.26
N ARG A 268 16.95 2.68 12.81
CA ARG A 268 16.32 3.90 12.25
C ARG A 268 16.57 4.09 10.76
N LYS A 269 17.83 3.99 10.32
CA LYS A 269 18.20 4.17 8.90
C LYS A 269 17.47 3.20 7.99
N LEU A 270 17.26 1.96 8.45
CA LEU A 270 16.46 0.98 7.73
C LEU A 270 14.99 1.44 7.68
N PHE A 271 14.40 1.82 8.81
CA PHE A 271 12.98 2.23 8.87
C PHE A 271 12.69 3.42 7.95
N GLU A 272 13.56 4.44 7.95
CA GLU A 272 13.41 5.62 7.08
C GLU A 272 13.58 5.28 5.60
N ALA A 273 14.56 4.42 5.25
CA ALA A 273 14.75 3.98 3.88
C ALA A 273 13.55 3.17 3.35
N GLU A 274 13.03 2.26 4.17
CA GLU A 274 11.87 1.43 3.83
C GLU A 274 10.59 2.26 3.72
N GLU A 275 10.42 3.27 4.57
CA GLU A 275 9.34 4.24 4.49
C GLU A 275 9.40 5.04 3.19
N GLN A 276 10.57 5.57 2.82
CA GLN A 276 10.76 6.28 1.56
C GLN A 276 10.46 5.39 0.35
N ASP A 277 10.89 4.13 0.35
CA ASP A 277 10.60 3.19 -0.72
C ASP A 277 9.10 2.92 -0.86
N LEU A 278 8.39 2.76 0.26
CA LEU A 278 6.93 2.61 0.25
C LEU A 278 6.24 3.88 -0.28
N PHE A 279 6.69 5.05 0.16
CA PHE A 279 6.11 6.32 -0.27
C PHE A 279 6.34 6.60 -1.75
N LYS A 280 7.51 6.25 -2.30
CA LYS A 280 7.77 6.29 -3.74
C LYS A 280 6.85 5.35 -4.53
N ASP A 281 6.61 4.14 -4.02
CA ASP A 281 5.66 3.20 -4.65
C ASP A 281 4.24 3.79 -4.68
N ILE A 282 3.77 4.40 -3.58
CA ILE A 282 2.45 5.04 -3.51
C ILE A 282 2.38 6.32 -4.36
N GLN A 283 3.42 7.16 -4.37
CA GLN A 283 3.51 8.38 -5.20
C GLN A 283 3.44 8.07 -6.70
N SER A 284 3.89 6.88 -7.11
CA SER A 284 3.84 6.44 -8.51
C SER A 284 2.45 6.00 -8.98
N LEU A 285 1.49 5.81 -8.07
CA LEU A 285 0.19 5.22 -8.41
C LEU A 285 -0.58 6.02 -9.46
N PRO A 286 -0.73 7.37 -9.37
CA PRO A 286 -1.48 8.15 -10.37
C PRO A 286 -0.85 8.09 -11.75
N ARG A 287 0.48 8.13 -11.83
CA ARG A 287 1.22 8.02 -13.09
C ARG A 287 0.94 6.69 -13.79
N ASN A 288 0.94 5.60 -13.02
CA ASN A 288 0.77 4.24 -13.55
C ASN A 288 -0.71 3.80 -13.65
N ALA A 289 -1.66 4.66 -13.29
CA ALA A 289 -3.08 4.30 -13.18
C ALA A 289 -3.68 3.85 -14.52
N ALA A 290 -3.35 4.57 -15.60
CA ALA A 290 -3.80 4.26 -16.95
C ALA A 290 -3.33 2.87 -17.41
N LEU A 291 -2.04 2.56 -17.17
CA LEU A 291 -1.47 1.25 -17.48
C LEU A 291 -2.11 0.12 -16.66
N ARG A 292 -2.40 0.35 -15.38
CA ARG A 292 -3.09 -0.65 -14.54
C ARG A 292 -4.50 -0.91 -15.02
N LYS A 293 -5.29 0.14 -15.28
CA LYS A 293 -6.66 0.00 -15.82
C LYS A 293 -6.68 -0.75 -17.15
N LEU A 294 -5.70 -0.48 -18.02
CA LEU A 294 -5.52 -1.24 -19.25
C LEU A 294 -5.22 -2.72 -18.98
N ASN A 295 -4.29 -3.03 -18.07
CA ASN A 295 -3.97 -4.41 -17.69
C ASN A 295 -5.17 -5.15 -17.08
N ASP A 296 -5.93 -4.49 -16.22
CA ASP A 296 -7.13 -5.06 -15.60
C ASP A 296 -8.23 -5.31 -16.66
N LEU A 297 -8.39 -4.43 -17.65
CA LEU A 297 -9.29 -4.65 -18.78
C LEU A 297 -8.83 -5.85 -19.65
N ILE A 298 -7.53 -6.03 -19.86
CA ILE A 298 -6.97 -7.19 -20.58
C ILE A 298 -7.25 -8.48 -19.82
N LYS A 299 -6.97 -8.51 -18.51
CA LYS A 299 -7.25 -9.67 -17.63
C LYS A 299 -8.74 -10.03 -17.68
N ARG A 300 -9.62 -9.03 -17.56
CA ARG A 300 -11.07 -9.19 -17.65
C ARG A 300 -11.52 -9.72 -19.01
N ALA A 301 -10.98 -9.19 -20.10
CA ALA A 301 -11.29 -9.65 -21.45
C ALA A 301 -10.94 -11.12 -21.67
N ARG A 302 -9.76 -11.57 -21.19
CA ARG A 302 -9.37 -12.99 -21.25
C ARG A 302 -10.33 -13.87 -20.46
N LEU A 303 -10.66 -13.48 -19.23
CA LEU A 303 -11.61 -14.22 -18.41
C LEU A 303 -13.01 -14.30 -19.05
N ALA A 304 -13.49 -13.20 -19.65
CA ALA A 304 -14.77 -13.17 -20.36
C ALA A 304 -14.79 -14.10 -21.59
N LYS A 305 -13.69 -14.17 -22.34
CA LYS A 305 -13.53 -15.13 -23.45
C LYS A 305 -13.57 -16.57 -22.95
N VAL A 306 -12.81 -16.90 -21.91
CA VAL A 306 -12.80 -18.24 -21.31
C VAL A 306 -14.19 -18.62 -20.81
N HIS A 307 -14.87 -17.71 -20.11
CA HIS A 307 -16.24 -17.90 -19.68
C HIS A 307 -17.20 -18.15 -20.84
N ALA A 308 -17.09 -17.41 -21.94
CA ALA A 308 -17.88 -17.62 -23.15
C ALA A 308 -17.69 -19.03 -23.73
N TYR A 309 -16.46 -19.55 -23.78
CA TYR A 309 -16.18 -20.92 -24.22
C TYR A 309 -16.76 -21.96 -23.26
N ILE A 310 -16.66 -21.75 -21.95
CA ILE A 310 -17.23 -22.64 -20.93
C ILE A 310 -18.75 -22.73 -21.11
N ILE A 311 -19.45 -21.60 -21.09
CA ILE A 311 -20.92 -21.54 -21.22
C ILE A 311 -21.38 -22.13 -22.55
N SER A 312 -20.68 -21.83 -23.64
CA SER A 312 -21.01 -22.37 -24.97
C SER A 312 -20.80 -23.89 -25.05
N SER A 313 -19.74 -24.41 -24.43
CA SER A 313 -19.46 -25.85 -24.39
C SER A 313 -20.53 -26.58 -23.58
N LEU A 314 -20.90 -26.04 -22.42
CA LEU A 314 -22.00 -26.58 -21.62
C LEU A 314 -23.32 -26.57 -22.40
N LYS A 315 -23.63 -25.48 -23.11
CA LYS A 315 -24.82 -25.40 -23.97
C LYS A 315 -24.81 -26.45 -25.08
N LYS A 316 -23.66 -26.69 -25.71
CA LYS A 316 -23.50 -27.66 -26.80
C LYS A 316 -23.76 -29.10 -26.36
N GLU A 317 -23.38 -29.44 -25.13
CA GLU A 317 -23.54 -30.79 -24.55
C GLU A 317 -24.93 -31.04 -23.94
N MET A 318 -25.78 -30.00 -23.85
CA MET A 318 -27.11 -30.13 -23.25
C MET A 318 -28.14 -30.74 -24.21
N PRO A 319 -28.96 -31.70 -23.76
CA PRO A 319 -29.99 -32.31 -24.59
C PRO A 319 -31.18 -31.36 -24.79
N ASN A 320 -31.83 -31.45 -25.95
CA ASN A 320 -32.93 -30.54 -26.30
C ASN A 320 -34.21 -30.78 -25.49
N VAL A 321 -34.52 -32.03 -25.13
CA VAL A 321 -35.86 -32.40 -24.61
C VAL A 321 -35.83 -33.12 -23.25
N PHE A 322 -35.19 -34.28 -23.15
CA PHE A 322 -35.20 -35.10 -21.92
C PHE A 322 -33.80 -35.24 -21.29
N GLY A 323 -33.74 -35.52 -19.99
CA GLY A 323 -32.48 -35.81 -19.28
C GLY A 323 -31.63 -34.60 -18.88
N LYS A 324 -32.16 -33.37 -19.02
CA LYS A 324 -31.43 -32.11 -18.76
C LYS A 324 -30.81 -32.03 -17.37
N GLU A 325 -31.54 -32.40 -16.32
CA GLU A 325 -31.05 -32.36 -14.94
C GLU A 325 -29.91 -33.35 -14.69
N SER A 326 -30.03 -34.58 -15.20
CA SER A 326 -28.97 -35.59 -15.09
C SER A 326 -27.71 -35.14 -15.84
N LYS A 327 -27.87 -34.62 -17.06
CA LYS A 327 -26.75 -34.13 -17.87
C LYS A 327 -26.09 -32.90 -17.25
N LYS A 328 -26.86 -31.98 -16.67
CA LYS A 328 -26.32 -30.84 -15.94
C LYS A 328 -25.41 -31.30 -14.78
N LYS A 329 -25.87 -32.23 -13.95
CA LYS A 329 -25.07 -32.78 -12.84
C LYS A 329 -23.79 -33.44 -13.33
N GLU A 330 -23.86 -34.23 -14.41
CA GLU A 330 -22.70 -34.85 -15.05
C GLU A 330 -21.70 -33.79 -15.54
N LEU A 331 -22.15 -32.76 -16.27
CA LEU A 331 -21.31 -31.70 -16.81
C LEU A 331 -20.63 -30.87 -15.71
N VAL A 332 -21.35 -30.57 -14.62
CA VAL A 332 -20.78 -29.84 -13.48
C VAL A 332 -19.71 -30.69 -12.79
N ASN A 333 -19.96 -31.98 -12.56
CA ASN A 333 -18.98 -32.88 -11.94
C ASN A 333 -17.72 -33.05 -12.81
N ASN A 334 -17.89 -33.09 -14.14
CA ASN A 334 -16.80 -33.29 -15.10
C ASN A 334 -16.25 -31.96 -15.67
N LEU A 335 -16.53 -30.82 -15.02
CA LEU A 335 -16.12 -29.49 -15.51
C LEU A 335 -14.60 -29.38 -15.74
N GLY A 336 -13.79 -30.12 -14.98
CA GLY A 336 -12.33 -30.13 -15.15
C GLY A 336 -11.90 -30.69 -16.52
N GLU A 337 -12.59 -31.70 -17.04
CA GLU A 337 -12.32 -32.24 -18.38
C GLU A 337 -12.73 -31.25 -19.47
N ILE A 338 -13.84 -30.53 -19.25
CA ILE A 338 -14.28 -29.46 -20.15
C ILE A 338 -13.23 -28.35 -20.21
N TYR A 339 -12.63 -27.98 -19.08
CA TYR A 339 -11.56 -26.98 -19.06
C TYR A 339 -10.35 -27.44 -19.86
N GLN A 340 -9.87 -28.67 -19.64
CA GLN A 340 -8.73 -29.23 -20.39
C GLN A 340 -8.99 -29.31 -21.90
N LYS A 341 -10.24 -29.59 -22.30
CA LYS A 341 -10.64 -29.59 -23.70
C LYS A 341 -10.58 -28.18 -24.29
N ILE A 342 -11.16 -27.19 -23.62
CA ILE A 342 -11.13 -25.78 -24.04
C ILE A 342 -9.69 -25.27 -24.11
N GLU A 343 -8.86 -25.60 -23.11
CA GLU A 343 -7.45 -25.25 -23.04
C GLU A 343 -6.70 -25.69 -24.31
N ARG A 344 -6.86 -26.96 -24.71
CA ARG A 344 -6.20 -27.53 -25.89
C ARG A 344 -6.77 -27.00 -27.20
N GLU A 345 -8.09 -26.91 -27.32
CA GLU A 345 -8.77 -26.50 -28.56
C GLU A 345 -8.51 -25.02 -28.88
N HIS A 346 -8.43 -24.17 -27.86
CA HIS A 346 -8.31 -22.72 -28.01
C HIS A 346 -6.95 -22.15 -27.61
N GLN A 347 -6.00 -22.99 -27.17
CA GLN A 347 -4.64 -22.61 -26.78
C GLN A 347 -4.63 -21.53 -25.68
N ILE A 348 -5.45 -21.73 -24.66
CA ILE A 348 -5.62 -20.80 -23.54
C ILE A 348 -4.74 -21.24 -22.37
N SER A 349 -4.15 -20.29 -21.66
CA SER A 349 -3.37 -20.61 -20.45
C SER A 349 -4.27 -21.14 -19.33
N PRO A 350 -3.85 -22.17 -18.57
CA PRO A 350 -4.58 -22.62 -17.37
C PRO A 350 -4.87 -21.50 -16.37
N GLY A 351 -4.00 -20.48 -16.30
CA GLY A 351 -4.16 -19.33 -15.40
C GLY A 351 -5.31 -18.38 -15.76
N ASP A 352 -5.81 -18.42 -17.00
CA ASP A 352 -6.96 -17.61 -17.41
C ASP A 352 -8.30 -18.26 -17.02
N PHE A 353 -8.28 -19.50 -16.54
CA PHE A 353 -9.51 -20.20 -16.12
C PHE A 353 -9.93 -19.81 -14.70
N PRO A 354 -11.24 -19.59 -14.48
CA PRO A 354 -11.76 -19.36 -13.14
C PRO A 354 -11.61 -20.61 -12.26
N SER A 355 -11.66 -20.42 -10.93
CA SER A 355 -11.60 -21.52 -9.97
C SER A 355 -12.64 -22.60 -10.28
N LEU A 356 -12.18 -23.84 -10.48
CA LEU A 356 -13.03 -24.97 -10.80
C LEU A 356 -14.16 -25.15 -9.78
N ARG A 357 -13.81 -25.14 -8.49
CA ARG A 357 -14.79 -25.33 -7.39
C ARG A 357 -15.83 -24.21 -7.36
N LYS A 358 -15.40 -22.95 -7.43
CA LYS A 358 -16.29 -21.77 -7.43
C LYS A 358 -17.26 -21.83 -8.61
N MET A 359 -16.76 -22.20 -9.80
CA MET A 359 -17.62 -22.38 -10.98
C MET A 359 -18.58 -23.56 -10.84
N GLN A 360 -18.17 -24.69 -10.26
CA GLN A 360 -19.08 -25.80 -10.01
C GLN A 360 -20.23 -25.40 -9.10
N GLU A 361 -19.95 -24.70 -8.00
CA GLU A 361 -20.95 -24.18 -7.07
C GLU A 361 -21.93 -23.22 -7.76
N LEU A 362 -21.40 -22.24 -8.51
CA LEU A 362 -22.23 -21.27 -9.25
C LEU A 362 -23.08 -21.94 -10.32
N LEU A 363 -22.55 -22.92 -11.06
CA LEU A 363 -23.29 -23.60 -12.12
C LEU A 363 -24.43 -24.48 -11.58
N GLN A 364 -24.38 -24.93 -10.33
CA GLN A 364 -25.47 -25.72 -9.73
C GLN A 364 -26.78 -24.94 -9.68
N THR A 365 -26.74 -23.64 -9.42
CA THR A 365 -27.96 -22.80 -9.32
C THR A 365 -28.46 -22.28 -10.67
N GLN A 366 -27.74 -22.57 -11.76
CA GLN A 366 -27.97 -21.97 -13.08
C GLN A 366 -28.82 -22.86 -13.99
N ASP A 367 -29.63 -22.24 -14.85
CA ASP A 367 -30.43 -22.96 -15.84
C ASP A 367 -29.70 -23.03 -17.18
N PHE A 368 -29.12 -24.20 -17.46
CA PHE A 368 -28.31 -24.43 -18.66
C PHE A 368 -29.13 -24.34 -19.96
N SER A 369 -30.46 -24.43 -19.90
CA SER A 369 -31.29 -24.24 -21.09
C SER A 369 -31.21 -22.81 -21.62
N LYS A 370 -30.99 -21.83 -20.73
CA LYS A 370 -30.86 -20.39 -21.04
C LYS A 370 -29.47 -20.00 -21.55
N PHE A 371 -28.49 -20.91 -21.50
CA PHE A 371 -27.17 -20.66 -22.03
C PHE A 371 -27.21 -20.50 -23.55
N GLN A 372 -26.31 -19.65 -24.03
CA GLN A 372 -26.21 -19.27 -25.43
C GLN A 372 -25.19 -20.15 -26.16
N ALA A 373 -25.45 -20.41 -27.44
CA ALA A 373 -24.47 -21.07 -28.30
C ALA A 373 -23.32 -20.11 -28.62
N LEU A 374 -22.18 -20.67 -29.02
CA LEU A 374 -21.01 -19.88 -29.39
C LEU A 374 -21.33 -18.91 -30.53
N LYS A 375 -21.01 -17.63 -30.34
CA LYS A 375 -21.05 -16.56 -31.33
C LYS A 375 -19.63 -16.10 -31.68
N PRO A 376 -19.02 -16.64 -32.75
CA PRO A 376 -17.64 -16.30 -33.15
C PRO A 376 -17.41 -14.80 -33.32
N LYS A 377 -18.36 -14.08 -33.92
CA LYS A 377 -18.25 -12.63 -34.16
C LYS A 377 -17.96 -11.80 -32.89
N LEU A 378 -18.54 -12.18 -31.74
CA LEU A 378 -18.29 -11.46 -30.48
C LEU A 378 -16.88 -11.76 -29.96
N LEU A 379 -16.40 -13.00 -30.10
CA LEU A 379 -15.04 -13.39 -29.74
C LEU A 379 -14.02 -12.70 -30.65
N ASP A 380 -14.24 -12.71 -31.96
CA ASP A 380 -13.39 -12.04 -32.94
C ASP A 380 -13.26 -10.54 -32.65
N THR A 381 -14.33 -9.92 -32.15
CA THR A 381 -14.34 -8.49 -31.75
C THR A 381 -13.44 -8.25 -30.54
N VAL A 382 -13.46 -9.14 -29.54
CA VAL A 382 -12.57 -9.05 -28.36
C VAL A 382 -11.13 -9.42 -28.72
N ASP A 383 -10.92 -10.35 -29.65
CA ASP A 383 -9.58 -10.69 -30.16
C ASP A 383 -8.95 -9.52 -30.92
N ASP A 384 -9.71 -8.85 -31.78
CA ASP A 384 -9.29 -7.61 -32.45
C ASP A 384 -8.98 -6.50 -31.44
N MET A 385 -9.79 -6.37 -30.38
CA MET A 385 -9.52 -5.43 -29.29
C MET A 385 -8.16 -5.69 -28.66
N LEU A 386 -7.91 -6.93 -28.24
CA LEU A 386 -6.67 -7.33 -27.57
C LEU A 386 -5.43 -7.22 -28.47
N ALA A 387 -5.57 -7.55 -29.76
CA ALA A 387 -4.45 -7.56 -30.69
C ALA A 387 -4.11 -6.16 -31.23
N ASN A 388 -5.12 -5.35 -31.56
CA ASN A 388 -4.94 -4.12 -32.33
C ASN A 388 -5.22 -2.85 -31.53
N ASP A 389 -6.34 -2.77 -30.80
CA ASP A 389 -6.73 -1.52 -30.12
C ASP A 389 -5.90 -1.28 -28.86
N ILE A 390 -5.67 -2.33 -28.06
CA ILE A 390 -4.81 -2.27 -26.87
C ILE A 390 -3.40 -1.79 -27.25
N ALA A 391 -2.86 -2.26 -28.38
CA ALA A 391 -1.55 -1.83 -28.86
C ALA A 391 -1.50 -0.32 -29.17
N ARG A 392 -2.59 0.26 -29.67
CA ARG A 392 -2.71 1.71 -29.89
C ARG A 392 -2.83 2.48 -28.58
N LEU A 393 -3.67 2.00 -27.66
CA LEU A 393 -3.80 2.61 -26.33
C LEU A 393 -2.49 2.59 -25.55
N MET A 394 -1.66 1.55 -25.69
CA MET A 394 -0.33 1.51 -25.08
C MET A 394 0.58 2.67 -25.49
N VAL A 395 0.45 3.17 -26.72
CA VAL A 395 1.20 4.35 -27.18
C VAL A 395 0.70 5.60 -26.46
N MET A 396 -0.62 5.75 -26.31
CA MET A 396 -1.24 6.87 -25.58
C MET A 396 -0.91 6.83 -24.09
N VAL A 397 -0.93 5.66 -23.46
CA VAL A 397 -0.54 5.47 -22.05
C VAL A 397 0.87 6.01 -21.81
N ARG A 398 1.83 5.64 -22.67
CA ARG A 398 3.21 6.13 -22.55
C ARG A 398 3.31 7.65 -22.71
N GLN A 399 2.51 8.23 -23.60
CA GLN A 399 2.46 9.68 -23.79
C GLN A 399 1.89 10.38 -22.55
N GLU A 400 0.74 9.95 -22.03
CA GLU A 400 0.16 10.49 -20.78
C GLU A 400 1.14 10.34 -19.60
N GLU A 401 1.76 9.17 -19.44
CA GLU A 401 2.75 8.89 -18.39
C GLU A 401 4.00 9.79 -18.44
N SER A 402 4.37 10.26 -19.65
CA SER A 402 5.49 11.18 -19.85
C SER A 402 5.15 12.64 -19.59
N LEU A 403 3.86 13.00 -19.68
CA LEU A 403 3.35 14.34 -19.37
C LEU A 403 3.06 14.50 -17.87
N MET A 404 2.82 13.40 -17.15
CA MET A 404 2.60 13.42 -15.71
C MET A 404 3.91 13.61 -14.92
N PRO A 405 3.88 14.42 -13.84
CA PRO A 405 5.05 14.60 -12.97
C PRO A 405 5.43 13.28 -12.26
N SER A 406 6.72 13.10 -11.98
CA SER A 406 7.24 11.92 -11.27
C SER A 406 6.71 11.78 -9.84
N GLN A 407 6.45 12.91 -9.17
CA GLN A 407 5.78 12.99 -7.87
C GLN A 407 4.35 13.50 -8.06
N ALA A 408 3.44 12.56 -8.38
CA ALA A 408 2.05 12.90 -8.65
C ALA A 408 1.21 13.06 -7.36
N VAL A 409 1.61 12.42 -6.26
CA VAL A 409 1.00 12.62 -4.93
C VAL A 409 1.82 13.67 -4.18
N LYS A 410 1.15 14.71 -3.68
CA LYS A 410 1.75 15.86 -3.00
C LYS A 410 1.13 16.04 -1.61
N GLY A 411 1.83 16.70 -0.70
CA GLY A 411 1.36 16.97 0.66
C GLY A 411 1.42 15.74 1.57
N GLY A 412 1.14 15.97 2.86
CA GLY A 412 1.29 14.93 3.89
C GLY A 412 2.73 14.41 3.98
N ALA A 413 2.88 13.14 4.38
CA ALA A 413 4.19 12.52 4.63
C ALA A 413 5.08 12.40 3.37
N PHE A 414 4.53 12.71 2.20
CA PHE A 414 5.19 12.64 0.90
C PHE A 414 6.13 13.83 0.63
N ASP A 415 5.85 15.00 1.21
CA ASP A 415 6.66 16.22 1.00
C ASP A 415 7.98 16.17 1.80
N GLY A 416 8.04 15.41 2.89
CA GLY A 416 9.22 15.22 3.75
C GLY A 416 10.24 14.17 3.26
N THR A 417 10.03 13.57 2.08
CA THR A 417 10.79 12.40 1.60
C THR A 417 12.29 12.62 1.35
N MET A 418 12.81 13.84 1.46
CA MET A 418 14.27 14.10 1.47
C MET A 418 14.91 13.91 2.86
N ASN A 419 14.15 14.09 3.96
CA ASN A 419 14.69 14.08 5.34
C ASN A 419 13.93 13.18 6.34
N GLY A 420 12.87 12.47 5.88
CA GLY A 420 12.02 11.62 6.72
C GLY A 420 11.10 12.41 7.68
N PRO A 421 10.03 11.80 8.22
CA PRO A 421 9.12 12.46 9.18
C PRO A 421 9.79 12.75 10.53
N PHE A 422 10.96 12.17 10.77
CA PHE A 422 11.79 12.40 11.95
C PHE A 422 12.81 13.54 11.76
N GLY A 423 12.75 14.27 10.64
CA GLY A 423 13.64 15.39 10.33
C GLY A 423 13.37 16.66 11.16
N HIS A 424 12.21 16.77 11.83
CA HIS A 424 11.98 17.85 12.80
C HIS A 424 12.54 17.44 14.17
N GLY A 425 13.81 17.81 14.41
CA GLY A 425 14.49 17.69 15.71
C GLY A 425 15.60 16.64 15.80
N TYR A 426 15.97 15.96 14.70
CA TYR A 426 17.15 15.09 14.65
C TYR A 426 18.24 15.70 13.78
N GLY A 427 19.43 15.82 14.37
CA GLY A 427 20.46 16.78 13.97
C GLY A 427 20.58 17.97 14.94
N GLU A 428 19.74 18.02 15.98
CA GLU A 428 19.83 19.01 17.07
C GLU A 428 20.17 18.31 18.40
N GLY A 429 20.72 19.08 19.34
CA GLY A 429 21.17 18.54 20.62
C GLY A 429 22.34 17.55 20.49
N ALA A 430 22.35 16.47 21.28
CA ALA A 430 23.45 15.49 21.26
C ALA A 430 23.49 14.59 20.00
N GLY A 431 22.51 14.72 19.10
CA GLY A 431 22.48 14.05 17.80
C GLY A 431 23.05 14.89 16.65
N GLU A 432 23.50 16.13 16.92
CA GLU A 432 24.12 16.99 15.91
C GLU A 432 25.37 16.32 15.32
N GLY A 433 25.49 16.34 13.98
CA GLY A 433 26.62 15.79 13.24
C GLY A 433 26.81 14.26 13.32
N ILE A 434 25.75 13.50 13.63
CA ILE A 434 25.79 12.03 13.62
C ILE A 434 26.11 11.43 12.24
N ASP A 435 25.81 12.16 11.17
CA ASP A 435 26.11 11.80 9.77
C ASP A 435 27.30 12.58 9.19
N ASP A 436 27.93 13.45 9.98
CA ASP A 436 29.15 14.18 9.57
C ASP A 436 30.38 13.28 9.76
N VAL A 437 31.23 13.19 8.74
CA VAL A 437 32.52 12.47 8.83
C VAL A 437 33.48 13.18 9.79
N GLU A 438 33.34 14.50 9.88
CA GLU A 438 34.11 15.36 10.78
C GLU A 438 33.44 15.49 12.14
N TRP A 439 34.24 15.70 13.18
CA TRP A 439 33.72 15.89 14.54
C TRP A 439 32.94 17.19 14.62
N VAL A 440 31.63 17.09 14.92
CA VAL A 440 30.69 18.22 14.91
C VAL A 440 31.13 19.40 15.77
N VAL A 441 31.73 19.11 16.93
CA VAL A 441 32.25 20.11 17.88
C VAL A 441 33.41 20.89 17.27
N GLY A 442 34.10 20.33 16.27
CA GLY A 442 35.19 20.97 15.54
C GLY A 442 34.79 22.31 14.89
N LYS A 443 33.51 22.49 14.54
CA LYS A 443 32.99 23.76 13.98
C LYS A 443 33.09 24.91 14.98
N ASP A 444 32.79 24.65 16.25
CA ASP A 444 32.78 25.63 17.33
C ASP A 444 34.07 25.61 18.18
N LYS A 445 34.96 24.63 17.95
CA LYS A 445 36.21 24.43 18.72
C LYS A 445 37.06 25.70 18.82
N PRO A 446 37.29 26.52 17.78
CA PRO A 446 38.09 27.74 17.91
C PRO A 446 37.58 28.70 19.00
N THR A 447 36.25 28.84 19.11
CA THR A 447 35.61 29.68 20.14
C THR A 447 35.82 29.11 21.55
N TYR A 448 35.74 27.78 21.69
CA TYR A 448 35.95 27.12 22.97
C TYR A 448 37.43 27.13 23.38
N ASP A 449 38.35 27.02 22.42
CA ASP A 449 39.79 27.11 22.65
C ASP A 449 40.19 28.49 23.21
N GLU A 450 39.60 29.58 22.70
CA GLU A 450 39.83 30.93 23.26
C GLU A 450 39.49 30.97 24.75
N ILE A 451 38.35 30.42 25.16
CA ILE A 451 37.96 30.33 26.57
C ILE A 451 38.92 29.42 27.33
N PHE A 452 39.24 28.24 26.78
CA PHE A 452 40.15 27.27 27.40
C PHE A 452 41.49 27.88 27.78
N TYR A 453 42.12 28.63 26.87
CA TYR A 453 43.43 29.24 27.12
C TYR A 453 43.37 30.38 28.16
N THR A 454 42.24 31.11 28.27
CA THR A 454 42.07 32.11 29.35
C THR A 454 42.04 31.49 30.75
N LEU A 455 41.67 30.20 30.85
CA LEU A 455 41.66 29.45 32.11
C LEU A 455 43.05 28.98 32.56
N SER A 456 44.12 29.36 31.83
CA SER A 456 45.52 29.06 32.14
C SER A 456 45.79 27.56 32.30
N PRO A 457 45.63 26.76 31.22
CA PRO A 457 45.90 25.32 31.24
C PRO A 457 47.38 25.05 31.58
N VAL A 458 47.63 23.95 32.30
CA VAL A 458 48.97 23.46 32.62
C VAL A 458 49.19 22.18 31.85
N ASN A 459 50.24 22.13 31.02
CA ASN A 459 50.52 21.01 30.11
C ASN A 459 49.34 20.66 29.18
N GLY A 460 48.61 21.68 28.70
CA GLY A 460 47.48 21.48 27.79
C GLY A 460 46.21 20.94 28.45
N LYS A 461 46.14 20.91 29.79
CA LYS A 461 44.94 20.50 30.53
C LYS A 461 44.53 21.52 31.58
N ILE A 462 43.22 21.67 31.82
CA ILE A 462 42.68 22.44 32.94
C ILE A 462 42.23 21.52 34.07
N THR A 463 42.36 22.00 35.31
CA THR A 463 41.87 21.26 36.48
C THR A 463 40.35 21.26 36.55
N GLY A 464 39.75 20.22 37.12
CA GLY A 464 38.30 20.19 37.36
C GLY A 464 37.78 21.37 38.19
N ALA A 465 38.61 21.96 39.05
CA ALA A 465 38.27 23.18 39.78
C ALA A 465 38.11 24.40 38.85
N ASN A 466 39.01 24.57 37.86
CA ASN A 466 38.94 25.65 36.90
C ASN A 466 37.82 25.44 35.89
N ALA A 467 37.68 24.22 35.36
CA ALA A 467 36.58 23.85 34.47
C ALA A 467 35.22 24.06 35.13
N LYS A 468 35.04 23.61 36.38
CA LYS A 468 33.80 23.81 37.14
C LYS A 468 33.45 25.28 37.32
N LYS A 469 34.44 26.15 37.59
CA LYS A 469 34.21 27.60 37.70
C LYS A 469 33.64 28.17 36.40
N GLU A 470 34.11 27.70 35.26
CA GLU A 470 33.60 28.12 33.96
C GLU A 470 32.20 27.55 33.68
N MET A 471 32.03 26.23 33.84
CA MET A 471 30.77 25.54 33.57
C MET A 471 29.59 26.10 34.39
N VAL A 472 29.82 26.53 35.64
CA VAL A 472 28.78 27.12 36.49
C VAL A 472 28.22 28.44 35.94
N LYS A 473 28.98 29.17 35.10
CA LYS A 473 28.50 30.41 34.47
C LYS A 473 27.34 30.18 33.51
N SER A 474 27.17 28.95 33.00
CA SER A 474 26.02 28.55 32.17
C SER A 474 24.68 28.60 32.91
N LYS A 475 24.69 28.71 34.26
CA LYS A 475 23.51 28.68 35.13
C LYS A 475 22.70 27.38 35.08
N LEU A 476 23.28 26.29 34.55
CA LEU A 476 22.68 24.97 34.61
C LEU A 476 22.74 24.38 36.04
N PRO A 477 21.78 23.53 36.44
CA PRO A 477 21.82 22.87 37.73
C PRO A 477 23.09 22.02 37.93
N ASN A 478 23.61 21.97 39.16
CA ASN A 478 24.83 21.20 39.49
C ASN A 478 24.72 19.70 39.13
N THR A 479 23.52 19.13 39.19
CA THR A 479 23.25 17.74 38.78
C THR A 479 23.49 17.54 37.28
N VAL A 480 23.09 18.51 36.47
CA VAL A 480 23.27 18.52 35.01
C VAL A 480 24.75 18.73 34.67
N LEU A 481 25.41 19.70 35.31
CA LEU A 481 26.84 19.95 35.11
C LEU A 481 27.70 18.73 35.49
N GLY A 482 27.33 18.00 36.55
CA GLY A 482 27.98 16.74 36.91
C GLY A 482 27.83 15.65 35.85
N LYS A 483 26.66 15.58 35.18
CA LYS A 483 26.44 14.66 34.06
C LYS A 483 27.29 15.06 32.84
N ILE A 484 27.34 16.36 32.51
CA ILE A 484 28.19 16.87 31.42
C ILE A 484 29.66 16.58 31.67
N TRP A 485 30.15 16.82 32.89
CA TRP A 485 31.52 16.50 33.29
C TRP A 485 31.85 15.03 33.02
N LYS A 486 30.99 14.11 33.48
CA LYS A 486 31.18 12.67 33.30
C LYS A 486 31.20 12.23 31.84
N LEU A 487 30.48 12.94 30.97
CA LEU A 487 30.45 12.68 29.52
C LEU A 487 31.67 13.29 28.81
N ALA A 488 32.17 14.42 29.28
CA ALA A 488 33.27 15.16 28.65
C ALA A 488 34.67 14.67 29.06
N ASP A 489 34.84 14.19 30.29
CA ASP A 489 36.08 13.57 30.81
C ASP A 489 36.17 12.12 30.29
N VAL A 490 36.58 11.98 29.02
CA VAL A 490 36.55 10.72 28.26
C VAL A 490 37.64 9.77 28.72
N ASP A 491 38.83 10.30 29.01
CA ASP A 491 39.96 9.51 29.52
C ASP A 491 39.91 9.29 31.05
N LYS A 492 39.00 9.98 31.76
CA LYS A 492 38.69 9.83 33.18
C LYS A 492 39.87 10.17 34.08
N ASP A 493 40.71 11.11 33.67
CA ASP A 493 41.87 11.55 34.43
C ASP A 493 41.55 12.69 35.43
N GLY A 494 40.32 13.20 35.41
CA GLY A 494 39.84 14.26 36.31
C GLY A 494 40.28 15.67 35.90
N LEU A 495 40.88 15.80 34.72
CA LEU A 495 41.25 17.04 34.05
C LEU A 495 40.46 17.13 32.74
N LEU A 496 40.51 18.27 32.05
CA LEU A 496 40.01 18.37 30.67
C LEU A 496 41.10 18.94 29.79
N ASP A 497 41.40 18.26 28.68
CA ASP A 497 42.15 18.88 27.57
C ASP A 497 41.25 19.79 26.72
N ASP A 498 41.82 20.37 25.66
CA ASP A 498 41.12 21.32 24.79
C ASP A 498 39.95 20.69 24.04
N GLU A 499 40.07 19.44 23.59
CA GLU A 499 38.96 18.73 22.94
C GLU A 499 37.85 18.34 23.92
N GLU A 500 38.21 17.87 25.12
CA GLU A 500 37.22 17.56 26.17
C GLU A 500 36.51 18.81 26.69
N PHE A 501 37.23 19.92 26.79
CA PHE A 501 36.61 21.20 27.15
C PHE A 501 35.67 21.70 26.06
N ALA A 502 36.03 21.56 24.78
CA ALA A 502 35.15 21.86 23.67
C ALA A 502 33.89 20.98 23.69
N LEU A 503 34.03 19.68 23.97
CA LEU A 503 32.91 18.76 24.15
C LEU A 503 32.00 19.17 25.32
N ALA A 504 32.57 19.56 26.46
CA ALA A 504 31.82 20.03 27.61
C ALA A 504 30.98 21.27 27.28
N ASN A 505 31.54 22.25 26.56
CA ASN A 505 30.82 23.46 26.17
C ASN A 505 29.74 23.18 25.12
N HIS A 506 29.99 22.28 24.17
CA HIS A 506 28.99 21.84 23.22
C HIS A 506 27.80 21.16 23.94
N LEU A 507 28.04 20.27 24.90
CA LEU A 507 26.97 19.66 25.70
C LEU A 507 26.21 20.66 26.57
N ILE A 508 26.87 21.72 27.06
CA ILE A 508 26.21 22.85 27.74
C ILE A 508 25.28 23.58 26.77
N LYS A 509 25.75 23.90 25.57
CA LYS A 509 24.97 24.56 24.51
C LYS A 509 23.72 23.73 24.16
N VAL A 510 23.91 22.44 23.87
CA VAL A 510 22.84 21.45 23.64
C VAL A 510 21.79 21.49 24.74
N LYS A 511 22.21 21.57 26.02
CA LYS A 511 21.28 21.61 27.14
C LYS A 511 20.56 22.95 27.31
N LEU A 512 21.22 24.05 26.98
CA LEU A 512 20.63 25.40 27.00
C LEU A 512 19.61 25.60 25.88
N GLU A 513 19.79 24.92 24.75
CA GLU A 513 18.83 24.88 23.63
C GLU A 513 17.59 24.02 23.92
N GLY A 514 17.54 23.36 25.08
CA GLY A 514 16.37 22.63 25.57
C GLY A 514 16.43 21.11 25.35
N HIS A 515 17.51 20.60 24.77
CA HIS A 515 17.65 19.16 24.50
C HIS A 515 18.09 18.37 25.74
N GLU A 516 17.82 17.07 25.75
CA GLU A 516 18.30 16.16 26.80
C GLU A 516 19.72 15.68 26.53
N LEU A 517 20.47 15.42 27.60
CA LEU A 517 21.82 14.86 27.53
C LEU A 517 21.74 13.34 27.40
N PRO A 518 22.58 12.70 26.58
CA PRO A 518 22.57 11.25 26.39
C PRO A 518 23.00 10.54 27.69
N ALA A 519 22.66 9.25 27.82
CA ALA A 519 23.06 8.45 28.99
C ALA A 519 24.57 8.14 28.96
N ASP A 520 25.08 7.82 27.77
CA ASP A 520 26.47 7.56 27.46
C ASP A 520 26.90 8.41 26.26
N LEU A 521 28.20 8.70 26.12
CA LEU A 521 28.71 9.56 25.05
C LEU A 521 28.63 8.82 23.70
N PRO A 522 27.88 9.31 22.70
CA PRO A 522 27.81 8.71 21.37
C PRO A 522 29.18 8.73 20.65
N PRO A 523 29.50 7.74 19.79
CA PRO A 523 30.79 7.66 19.10
C PRO A 523 31.16 8.88 18.26
N HIS A 524 30.18 9.52 17.62
CA HIS A 524 30.42 10.70 16.77
C HIS A 524 30.79 11.95 17.58
N LEU A 525 30.41 12.03 18.85
CA LEU A 525 30.80 13.10 19.77
C LEU A 525 32.14 12.84 20.47
N VAL A 526 32.70 11.62 20.39
CA VAL A 526 34.01 11.32 20.96
C VAL A 526 35.08 12.15 20.23
N PRO A 527 35.92 12.91 20.97
CA PRO A 527 37.03 13.66 20.41
C PRO A 527 37.90 12.80 19.49
N PRO A 528 38.30 13.28 18.29
CA PRO A 528 39.09 12.50 17.34
C PRO A 528 40.32 11.84 17.94
N SER A 529 41.05 12.54 18.83
CA SER A 529 42.24 11.99 19.49
C SER A 529 41.96 10.82 20.45
N LYS A 530 40.71 10.70 20.92
CA LYS A 530 40.26 9.71 21.92
C LYS A 530 39.41 8.59 21.31
N ARG A 531 39.21 8.59 19.99
CA ARG A 531 38.53 7.49 19.29
C ARG A 531 39.43 6.25 19.31
N ARG A 532 38.88 5.12 19.75
CA ARG A 532 39.58 3.83 19.64
C ARG A 532 39.62 3.45 18.15
N HIS A 533 40.81 3.35 17.59
CA HIS A 533 41.00 2.69 16.30
C HIS A 533 40.78 1.19 16.49
N GLU A 534 39.71 0.65 15.90
CA GLU A 534 39.58 -0.80 15.64
C GLU A 534 40.23 -1.17 14.32
#